data_AF-A0A371DUB6-F1
#
_entry.id   AF-A0A371DUB6-F1
#
_cell.length_a   1.000
_cell.length_b   1.000
_cell.length_c   1.000
_cell.angle_alpha   90.00
_cell.angle_beta   90.00
_cell.angle_gamma   90.00
#
_symmetry.space_group_name_H-M   'P 1'
#
loop_
_entity.id
_entity.type
_entity.pdbx_description
1 polymer ?
#
loop_
_entity_poly.entity_id
_entity_poly.type
_entity_poly.pdbx_seq_one_letter_code
_entity_poly.pdbx_strand_id
1 'polypeptide(L)'
;MRPPPVPVRPAQTKAAALPRIQKKWKWTGDLFIDVSRDRAERVCSVLLSDSTDPLPNGLRFSICLTGDSIRLSAFHDIASLPVFLLASTRVQQFAKVGPAEETDADALKQIGIYMKKNSLFCFGHLYMDNASVGLIFAFPTGHKTAMDILKVPPTLSSDTLLQVALVPWELTTKEFRANAWKMRTPTLERTLDPKFIPSLDSAGRQVVMQRRFYQALHILGFPKDIYDYMNFTPRQYCAWIGNADTTSTGAGYETSLLKLVLSACKGQDVGLKANLKIVFVHVGGLASLHHLTALAERRMKTPVRFMTYGSHPSVPRERWGMREIYPIGGILTFTPTAVIQNHVLLYKLIRQIAEHPVWDCYVLPSVVAMVAKLTCQGRHPLRVYDEGEFVYEELLHLIEEGSLSLAQAPQVARDPLSQGDPSLVWTRWTLRLPAMNARQILEECLKLAADQFASTSDANLPQAIEEEIARDLWRLQNQPVIMDNYRRFTVVRTNNDKSLSHDMRGFECTTLANFKFGDDCFDGTTKPDARKAEKK
;
A
#
# COMPACT_ATOMS: atom_id res chain seq x y z
N MET A 1 -34.05 89.34 -21.39
CA MET A 1 -34.50 88.43 -22.47
C MET A 1 -33.34 87.49 -22.79
N ARG A 2 -33.51 86.18 -22.57
CA ARG A 2 -32.48 85.17 -22.88
C ARG A 2 -32.60 84.76 -24.36
N PRO A 3 -31.49 84.58 -25.09
CA PRO A 3 -31.53 84.06 -26.46
C PRO A 3 -31.94 82.58 -26.47
N PRO A 4 -32.56 82.09 -27.58
CA PRO A 4 -33.03 80.72 -27.69
C PRO A 4 -31.86 79.72 -27.84
N PRO A 5 -32.02 78.47 -27.38
CA PRO A 5 -30.96 77.47 -27.44
C PRO A 5 -30.72 76.97 -28.87
N VAL A 6 -29.44 76.88 -29.22
CA VAL A 6 -28.93 76.30 -30.47
C VAL A 6 -29.12 74.78 -30.45
N PRO A 7 -29.61 74.14 -31.54
CA PRO A 7 -29.80 72.70 -31.58
C PRO A 7 -28.46 71.95 -31.62
N VAL A 8 -28.23 71.11 -30.62
CA VAL A 8 -27.06 70.22 -30.50
C VAL A 8 -27.21 69.07 -31.49
N ARG A 9 -26.26 68.93 -32.43
CA ARG A 9 -26.14 67.78 -33.33
C ARG A 9 -25.96 66.49 -32.51
N PRO A 10 -26.69 65.40 -32.81
CA PRO A 10 -26.48 64.12 -32.14
C PRO A 10 -25.08 63.58 -32.45
N ALA A 11 -24.34 63.26 -31.37
CA ALA A 11 -23.04 62.64 -31.43
C ALA A 11 -23.14 61.25 -32.07
N GLN A 12 -22.30 60.99 -33.07
CA GLN A 12 -22.16 59.69 -33.71
C GLN A 12 -21.78 58.63 -32.67
N THR A 13 -22.65 57.64 -32.50
CA THR A 13 -22.42 56.42 -31.71
C THR A 13 -21.26 55.65 -32.30
N LYS A 14 -20.13 55.58 -31.56
CA LYS A 14 -19.03 54.66 -31.87
C LYS A 14 -19.57 53.23 -31.92
N ALA A 15 -19.32 52.55 -33.03
CA ALA A 15 -19.64 51.13 -33.20
C ALA A 15 -19.02 50.30 -32.05
N ALA A 16 -19.79 49.34 -31.53
CA ALA A 16 -19.36 48.43 -30.49
C ALA A 16 -18.13 47.63 -30.97
N ALA A 17 -17.04 47.72 -30.19
CA ALA A 17 -15.83 46.95 -30.47
C ALA A 17 -16.14 45.45 -30.40
N LEU A 18 -15.80 44.73 -31.47
CA LEU A 18 -15.90 43.27 -31.52
C LEU A 18 -15.13 42.63 -30.35
N PRO A 19 -15.64 41.54 -29.76
CA PRO A 19 -14.98 40.87 -28.64
C PRO A 19 -13.60 40.36 -29.09
N ARG A 20 -12.56 40.93 -28.48
CA ARG A 20 -11.16 40.59 -28.73
C ARG A 20 -10.92 39.16 -28.26
N ILE A 21 -10.86 38.20 -29.18
CA ILE A 21 -10.50 36.80 -28.90
C ILE A 21 -9.14 36.81 -28.18
N GLN A 22 -9.12 36.36 -26.92
CA GLN A 22 -7.88 36.30 -26.16
C GLN A 22 -6.96 35.25 -26.80
N LYS A 23 -5.78 35.68 -27.25
CA LYS A 23 -4.76 34.80 -27.81
C LYS A 23 -4.32 33.82 -26.71
N LYS A 24 -4.64 32.53 -26.87
CA LYS A 24 -4.18 31.48 -25.96
C LYS A 24 -2.66 31.49 -25.89
N TRP A 25 -2.11 31.51 -24.67
CA TRP A 25 -0.68 31.50 -24.44
C TRP A 25 -0.06 30.18 -24.95
N LYS A 26 1.12 30.30 -25.55
CA LYS A 26 1.96 29.19 -26.02
C LYS A 26 3.42 29.54 -25.75
N TRP A 27 4.21 28.54 -25.40
CA TRP A 27 5.66 28.65 -25.24
C TRP A 27 6.33 27.48 -25.95
N THR A 28 7.43 27.74 -26.64
CA THR A 28 8.23 26.72 -27.33
C THR A 28 9.66 26.84 -26.88
N GLY A 29 10.32 25.71 -26.62
CA GLY A 29 11.73 25.69 -26.26
C GLY A 29 12.29 24.28 -26.16
N ASP A 30 13.58 24.19 -25.89
CA ASP A 30 14.30 22.93 -25.77
C ASP A 30 14.09 22.27 -24.40
N LEU A 31 13.84 20.96 -24.40
CA LEU A 31 13.77 20.14 -23.19
C LEU A 31 15.09 19.44 -22.94
N PHE A 32 15.63 19.62 -21.74
CA PHE A 32 16.82 18.94 -21.24
C PHE A 32 16.46 18.05 -20.04
N ILE A 33 17.12 16.90 -19.92
CA ILE A 33 17.04 16.03 -18.74
C ILE A 33 18.42 15.84 -18.13
N ASP A 34 18.51 15.95 -16.81
CA ASP A 34 19.73 15.68 -16.05
C ASP A 34 20.10 14.19 -16.09
N VAL A 35 21.29 13.90 -16.63
CA VAL A 35 21.88 12.54 -16.68
C VAL A 35 22.91 12.37 -15.56
N SER A 36 23.57 13.46 -15.15
CA SER A 36 24.43 13.50 -13.97
C SER A 36 24.38 14.89 -13.33
N ARG A 37 25.05 15.07 -12.18
CA ARG A 37 25.06 16.37 -11.46
C ARG A 37 25.52 17.55 -12.34
N ASP A 38 26.44 17.30 -13.26
CA ASP A 38 27.06 18.34 -14.08
C ASP A 38 26.71 18.23 -15.57
N ARG A 39 25.85 17.27 -15.95
CA ARG A 39 25.49 17.00 -17.34
C ARG A 39 23.98 16.88 -17.53
N ALA A 40 23.47 17.68 -18.44
CA ALA A 40 22.12 17.53 -18.99
C ALA A 40 22.20 17.20 -20.48
N GLU A 41 21.28 16.38 -20.95
CA GLU A 41 21.17 16.03 -22.37
C GLU A 41 19.91 16.64 -22.96
N ARG A 42 20.04 17.20 -24.17
CA ARG A 42 18.89 17.68 -24.94
C ARG A 42 18.10 16.48 -25.42
N VAL A 43 16.81 16.47 -25.10
CA VAL A 43 15.88 15.42 -25.50
C VAL A 43 15.21 15.77 -26.82
N CYS A 44 14.51 16.90 -26.86
CA CYS A 44 13.73 17.37 -28.01
C CYS A 44 13.24 18.81 -27.78
N SER A 45 12.62 19.41 -28.79
CA SER A 45 11.91 20.68 -28.66
C SER A 45 10.46 20.44 -28.25
N VAL A 46 9.93 21.24 -27.32
CA VAL A 46 8.60 21.06 -26.75
C VAL A 46 7.76 22.33 -26.88
N LEU A 47 6.45 22.13 -27.05
CA LEU A 47 5.42 23.14 -27.06
C LEU A 47 4.56 23.01 -25.79
N LEU A 48 4.57 24.05 -24.97
CA LEU A 48 3.60 24.22 -23.89
C LEU A 48 2.39 25.01 -24.40
N SER A 49 1.20 24.42 -24.26
CA SER A 49 -0.04 25.01 -24.76
C SER A 49 -1.23 24.71 -23.85
N ASP A 50 -2.37 25.34 -24.13
CA ASP A 50 -3.62 25.20 -23.37
C ASP A 50 -3.41 25.38 -21.85
N SER A 51 -2.69 26.43 -21.46
CA SER A 51 -2.50 26.72 -20.04
C SER A 51 -3.82 27.05 -19.35
N THR A 52 -4.07 26.48 -18.18
CA THR A 52 -5.25 26.83 -17.36
C THR A 52 -5.16 28.27 -16.85
N ASP A 53 -6.30 28.86 -16.50
CA ASP A 53 -6.31 30.17 -15.86
C ASP A 53 -5.53 30.12 -14.53
N PRO A 54 -4.67 31.11 -14.27
CA PRO A 54 -3.95 31.19 -13.01
C PRO A 54 -4.92 31.56 -11.89
N LEU A 55 -4.65 31.04 -10.69
CA LEU A 55 -5.39 31.46 -9.51
C LEU A 55 -5.17 32.97 -9.26
N PRO A 56 -6.10 33.66 -8.56
CA PRO A 56 -5.97 35.09 -8.28
C PRO A 56 -4.63 35.41 -7.61
N ASN A 57 -3.89 36.37 -8.17
CA ASN A 57 -2.53 36.75 -7.75
C ASN A 57 -1.49 35.62 -7.82
N GLY A 58 -1.80 34.53 -8.54
CA GLY A 58 -0.94 33.39 -8.73
C GLY A 58 0.18 33.62 -9.73
N LEU A 59 1.27 32.88 -9.52
CA LEU A 59 2.38 32.79 -10.47
C LEU A 59 1.89 32.23 -11.81
N ARG A 60 2.48 32.69 -12.92
CA ARG A 60 2.08 32.29 -14.28
C ARG A 60 3.24 31.76 -15.09
N PHE A 61 2.98 30.76 -15.93
CA PHE A 61 3.98 30.25 -16.88
C PHE A 61 4.53 31.34 -17.79
N SER A 62 3.68 32.27 -18.25
CA SER A 62 4.09 33.40 -19.09
C SER A 62 5.11 34.34 -18.44
N ILE A 63 5.24 34.29 -17.11
CA ILE A 63 6.19 35.10 -16.34
C ILE A 63 7.45 34.29 -16.02
N CYS A 64 7.31 32.99 -15.74
CA CYS A 64 8.42 32.15 -15.33
C CYS A 64 9.22 31.54 -16.49
N LEU A 65 8.60 31.38 -17.66
CA LEU A 65 9.22 30.78 -18.84
C LEU A 65 9.63 31.88 -19.82
N THR A 66 10.63 32.65 -19.44
CA THR A 66 11.24 33.70 -20.28
C THR A 66 12.44 33.21 -21.08
N GLY A 67 12.99 32.03 -20.74
CA GLY A 67 14.09 31.40 -21.48
C GLY A 67 13.60 30.47 -22.59
N ASP A 68 14.56 29.98 -23.37
CA ASP A 68 14.32 29.13 -24.54
C ASP A 68 14.43 27.64 -24.22
N SER A 69 14.61 27.26 -22.95
CA SER A 69 14.74 25.87 -22.54
C SER A 69 14.18 25.59 -21.15
N ILE A 70 13.76 24.34 -20.96
CA ILE A 70 13.38 23.76 -19.66
C ILE A 70 14.35 22.63 -19.35
N ARG A 71 14.92 22.66 -18.16
CA ARG A 71 15.80 21.61 -17.64
C ARG A 71 15.07 20.85 -16.53
N LEU A 72 14.78 19.58 -16.78
CA LEU A 72 14.18 18.68 -15.82
C LEU A 72 15.25 17.85 -15.10
N SER A 73 15.00 17.61 -13.82
CA SER A 73 15.74 16.70 -12.97
C SER A 73 15.57 15.24 -13.42
N ALA A 74 16.25 14.34 -12.71
CA ALA A 74 16.04 12.90 -12.82
C ALA A 74 14.56 12.50 -12.58
N PHE A 75 14.21 11.31 -13.05
CA PHE A 75 12.90 10.69 -12.82
C PHE A 75 12.71 10.30 -11.36
N HIS A 76 11.53 10.59 -10.82
CA HIS A 76 11.10 10.25 -9.48
C HIS A 76 9.78 9.48 -9.50
N ASP A 77 9.57 8.57 -8.56
CA ASP A 77 8.31 7.86 -8.39
C ASP A 77 7.19 8.83 -7.96
N ILE A 78 6.03 8.77 -8.61
CA ILE A 78 4.84 9.61 -8.31
C ILE A 78 4.42 9.52 -6.84
N ALA A 79 4.66 8.40 -6.16
CA ALA A 79 4.40 8.27 -4.72
C ALA A 79 5.24 9.25 -3.88
N SER A 80 6.37 9.75 -4.41
CA SER A 80 7.22 10.74 -3.76
C SER A 80 6.76 12.18 -3.97
N LEU A 81 5.83 12.42 -4.92
CA LEU A 81 5.37 13.76 -5.27
C LEU A 81 4.90 14.60 -4.05
N PRO A 82 4.15 14.05 -3.06
CA PRO A 82 3.76 14.81 -1.88
C PRO A 82 4.94 15.39 -1.11
N VAL A 83 6.09 14.69 -1.08
CA VAL A 83 7.30 15.16 -0.39
C VAL A 83 7.83 16.47 -1.00
N PHE A 84 7.79 16.57 -2.34
CA PHE A 84 8.22 17.79 -3.04
C PHE A 84 7.21 18.94 -2.87
N LEU A 85 5.93 18.60 -2.70
CA LEU A 85 4.88 19.60 -2.50
C LEU A 85 4.88 20.19 -1.08
N LEU A 86 5.57 19.58 -0.11
CA LEU A 86 5.63 20.09 1.28
C LEU A 86 6.20 21.51 1.39
N ALA A 87 7.14 21.87 0.51
CA ALA A 87 7.75 23.20 0.48
C ALA A 87 7.01 24.17 -0.46
N SER A 88 5.87 23.75 -1.01
CA SER A 88 5.21 24.40 -2.12
C SER A 88 3.79 24.86 -1.77
N THR A 89 3.33 25.89 -2.45
CA THR A 89 1.91 26.26 -2.46
C THR A 89 1.10 25.33 -3.38
N ARG A 90 -0.23 25.51 -3.38
CA ARG A 90 -1.12 24.88 -4.36
C ARG A 90 -0.65 25.15 -5.81
N VAL A 91 -0.89 24.18 -6.69
CA VAL A 91 -0.64 24.31 -8.13
C VAL A 91 -1.36 25.56 -8.67
N GLN A 92 -0.65 26.42 -9.40
CA GLN A 92 -1.21 27.67 -9.93
C GLN A 92 -1.74 27.53 -11.34
N GLN A 93 -1.05 26.76 -12.18
CA GLN A 93 -1.42 26.51 -13.56
C GLN A 93 -1.01 25.12 -14.01
N PHE A 94 -1.77 24.58 -14.96
CA PHE A 94 -1.40 23.41 -15.73
C PHE A 94 -1.22 23.80 -17.19
N ALA A 95 -0.39 23.07 -17.93
CA ALA A 95 -0.31 23.19 -19.38
C ALA A 95 -0.06 21.81 -20.01
N LYS A 96 -0.45 21.66 -21.27
CA LYS A 96 -0.14 20.46 -22.06
C LYS A 96 1.28 20.55 -22.59
N VAL A 97 1.97 19.42 -22.62
CA VAL A 97 3.28 19.28 -23.28
C VAL A 97 3.08 18.53 -24.59
N GLY A 98 3.29 19.22 -25.70
CA GLY A 98 3.28 18.64 -27.05
C GLY A 98 4.64 18.79 -27.74
N PRO A 99 4.83 18.12 -28.88
CA PRO A 99 6.00 18.36 -29.72
C PRO A 99 5.98 19.77 -30.30
N ALA A 100 7.15 20.40 -30.42
CA ALA A 100 7.26 21.65 -31.17
C ALA A 100 7.18 21.37 -32.68
N GLU A 101 7.85 20.31 -33.14
CA GLU A 101 7.87 19.84 -34.53
C GLU A 101 7.54 18.33 -34.61
N GLU A 102 7.15 17.83 -35.79
CA GLU A 102 6.83 16.39 -35.96
C GLU A 102 8.01 15.47 -35.63
N THR A 103 9.25 15.95 -35.82
CA THR A 103 10.49 15.25 -35.47
C THR A 103 10.65 15.00 -33.97
N ASP A 104 10.06 15.85 -33.12
CA ASP A 104 10.11 15.74 -31.65
C ASP A 104 9.05 14.78 -31.09
N ALA A 105 8.06 14.39 -31.90
CA ALA A 105 6.89 13.65 -31.44
C ALA A 105 7.23 12.27 -30.87
N ASP A 106 8.18 11.55 -31.48
CA ASP A 106 8.56 10.22 -31.01
C ASP A 106 9.27 10.28 -29.66
N ALA A 107 10.22 11.21 -29.47
CA ALA A 107 10.93 11.37 -28.20
C ALA A 107 9.97 11.66 -27.02
N LEU A 108 9.04 12.61 -27.21
CA LEU A 108 8.01 12.91 -26.19
C LEU A 108 7.08 11.73 -25.94
N LYS A 109 6.72 11.00 -26.99
CA LYS A 109 5.89 9.80 -26.88
C LYS A 109 6.58 8.73 -26.05
N GLN A 110 7.86 8.45 -26.31
CA GLN A 110 8.62 7.48 -25.53
C GLN A 110 8.72 7.88 -24.06
N ILE A 111 9.00 9.14 -23.76
CA ILE A 111 9.06 9.65 -22.37
C ILE A 111 7.71 9.53 -21.69
N GLY A 112 6.63 9.97 -22.35
CA GLY A 112 5.27 9.87 -21.79
C GLY A 112 4.87 8.43 -21.49
N ILE A 113 5.12 7.50 -22.41
CA ILE A 113 4.86 6.07 -22.22
C ILE A 113 5.71 5.51 -21.09
N TYR A 114 7.01 5.83 -21.06
CA TYR A 114 7.94 5.37 -20.05
C TYR A 114 7.53 5.86 -18.64
N MET A 115 7.23 7.15 -18.50
CA MET A 115 6.78 7.73 -17.23
C MET A 115 5.45 7.14 -16.79
N LYS A 116 4.50 6.95 -17.70
CA LYS A 116 3.21 6.34 -17.39
C LYS A 116 3.35 4.88 -16.94
N LYS A 117 4.17 4.09 -17.64
CA LYS A 117 4.41 2.68 -17.33
C LYS A 117 5.06 2.49 -15.96
N ASN A 118 6.01 3.35 -15.61
CA ASN A 118 6.78 3.23 -14.38
C ASN A 118 6.29 4.14 -13.24
N SER A 119 5.14 4.81 -13.42
CA SER A 119 4.58 5.77 -12.44
C SER A 119 5.59 6.86 -12.04
N LEU A 120 6.23 7.50 -13.02
CA LEU A 120 7.29 8.49 -12.79
C LEU A 120 6.83 9.93 -13.08
N PHE A 121 7.48 10.90 -12.43
CA PHE A 121 7.42 12.32 -12.73
C PHE A 121 8.85 12.92 -12.76
N CYS A 122 9.00 14.09 -13.36
CA CYS A 122 10.22 14.91 -13.27
C CYS A 122 9.87 16.32 -12.81
N PHE A 123 10.85 17.09 -12.35
CA PHE A 123 10.63 18.49 -12.04
C PHE A 123 11.77 19.38 -12.54
N GLY A 124 11.49 20.65 -12.81
CA GLY A 124 12.49 21.67 -13.13
C GLY A 124 12.34 22.86 -12.20
N HIS A 125 13.42 23.58 -11.94
CA HIS A 125 13.35 24.84 -11.20
C HIS A 125 12.94 25.97 -12.13
N LEU A 126 12.04 26.82 -11.65
CA LEU A 126 11.67 28.07 -12.30
C LEU A 126 12.33 29.24 -11.59
N TYR A 127 12.86 30.18 -12.37
CA TYR A 127 13.61 31.32 -11.87
C TYR A 127 12.99 32.63 -12.34
N MET A 128 12.95 33.61 -11.43
CA MET A 128 12.70 35.01 -11.75
C MET A 128 13.78 35.86 -11.06
N ASP A 129 14.38 36.81 -11.77
CA ASP A 129 15.45 37.66 -11.23
C ASP A 129 16.58 36.87 -10.54
N ASN A 130 17.01 35.76 -11.17
CA ASN A 130 18.00 34.80 -10.64
C ASN A 130 17.63 34.14 -9.30
N ALA A 131 16.37 34.16 -8.92
CA ALA A 131 15.86 33.52 -7.72
C ALA A 131 14.86 32.42 -8.08
N SER A 132 14.99 31.24 -7.46
CA SER A 132 14.00 30.17 -7.67
C SER A 132 12.67 30.57 -7.03
N VAL A 133 11.61 30.58 -7.84
CA VAL A 133 10.25 30.97 -7.42
C VAL A 133 9.30 29.78 -7.34
N GLY A 134 9.68 28.64 -7.89
CA GLY A 134 8.91 27.41 -7.82
C GLY A 134 9.49 26.29 -8.65
N LEU A 135 8.66 25.27 -8.83
CA LEU A 135 8.92 24.09 -9.64
C LEU A 135 7.93 24.00 -10.80
N ILE A 136 8.41 23.43 -11.90
CA ILE A 136 7.57 22.86 -12.96
C ILE A 136 7.62 21.34 -12.84
N PHE A 137 6.50 20.68 -12.55
CA PHE A 137 6.43 19.22 -12.54
C PHE A 137 5.95 18.71 -13.88
N ALA A 138 6.72 17.86 -14.55
CA ALA A 138 6.28 17.12 -15.72
C ALA A 138 5.80 15.72 -15.31
N PHE A 139 4.60 15.34 -15.72
CA PHE A 139 3.99 14.06 -15.34
C PHE A 139 3.11 13.48 -16.46
N PRO A 140 2.88 12.15 -16.47
CA PRO A 140 2.08 11.50 -17.49
C PRO A 140 0.59 11.83 -17.36
N THR A 141 -0.01 12.22 -18.48
CA THR A 141 -1.44 12.49 -18.59
C THR A 141 -2.27 11.26 -18.23
N GLY A 142 -3.34 11.47 -17.45
CA GLY A 142 -4.28 10.41 -17.07
C GLY A 142 -3.78 9.50 -15.96
N HIS A 143 -2.63 9.79 -15.35
CA HIS A 143 -2.16 9.03 -14.20
C HIS A 143 -2.93 9.44 -12.93
N LYS A 144 -3.84 8.56 -12.47
CA LYS A 144 -4.78 8.81 -11.36
C LYS A 144 -4.12 9.45 -10.13
N THR A 145 -3.04 8.86 -9.62
CA THR A 145 -2.36 9.35 -8.42
C THR A 145 -1.80 10.76 -8.57
N ALA A 146 -1.16 11.08 -9.71
CA ALA A 146 -0.62 12.41 -9.96
C ALA A 146 -1.76 13.43 -10.11
N MET A 147 -2.84 13.07 -10.81
CA MET A 147 -4.02 13.92 -10.95
C MET A 147 -4.69 14.23 -9.61
N ASP A 148 -4.81 13.22 -8.75
CA ASP A 148 -5.41 13.35 -7.42
C ASP A 148 -4.55 14.18 -6.46
N ILE A 149 -3.22 14.02 -6.50
CA ILE A 149 -2.27 14.78 -5.67
C ILE A 149 -2.21 16.23 -6.13
N LEU A 150 -2.04 16.48 -7.44
CA LEU A 150 -1.90 17.83 -7.99
C LEU A 150 -3.23 18.56 -8.13
N LYS A 151 -4.38 17.86 -7.99
CA LYS A 151 -5.73 18.40 -8.22
C LYS A 151 -5.91 18.92 -9.64
N VAL A 152 -5.55 18.10 -10.63
CA VAL A 152 -5.67 18.43 -12.06
C VAL A 152 -7.13 18.69 -12.42
N PRO A 153 -7.48 19.84 -13.03
CA PRO A 153 -8.85 20.15 -13.43
C PRO A 153 -9.38 19.13 -14.46
N PRO A 154 -10.63 18.64 -14.32
CA PRO A 154 -11.22 17.70 -15.26
C PRO A 154 -11.43 18.30 -16.66
N THR A 155 -11.46 19.64 -16.76
CA THR A 155 -11.58 20.38 -18.02
C THR A 155 -10.31 20.31 -18.87
N LEU A 156 -9.18 19.91 -18.29
CA LEU A 156 -7.93 19.72 -19.01
C LEU A 156 -7.93 18.34 -19.70
N SER A 157 -8.83 18.17 -20.67
CA SER A 157 -8.81 17.00 -21.55
C SER A 157 -7.54 17.05 -22.40
N SER A 158 -6.79 15.95 -22.39
CA SER A 158 -5.43 15.97 -22.91
C SER A 158 -5.21 14.80 -23.86
N ASP A 159 -5.22 15.18 -25.13
CA ASP A 159 -4.70 14.47 -26.29
C ASP A 159 -3.18 14.26 -26.21
N THR A 160 -2.48 15.01 -25.36
CA THR A 160 -1.04 14.85 -25.13
C THR A 160 -0.73 13.83 -24.04
N LEU A 161 0.41 13.14 -24.18
CA LEU A 161 0.88 12.11 -23.24
C LEU A 161 1.49 12.70 -21.95
N LEU A 162 1.89 13.96 -21.98
CA LEU A 162 2.52 14.67 -20.87
C LEU A 162 1.79 15.98 -20.57
N GLN A 163 1.81 16.33 -19.29
CA GLN A 163 1.32 17.58 -18.73
C GLN A 163 2.38 18.18 -17.81
N VAL A 164 2.32 19.50 -17.63
CA VAL A 164 3.13 20.21 -16.64
C VAL A 164 2.27 20.97 -15.64
N ALA A 165 2.71 21.01 -14.39
CA ALA A 165 2.13 21.78 -13.30
C ALA A 165 3.11 22.84 -12.79
N LEU A 166 2.64 24.08 -12.68
CA LEU A 166 3.36 25.20 -12.06
C LEU A 166 3.10 25.23 -10.56
N VAL A 167 4.15 25.01 -9.78
CA VAL A 167 4.05 24.87 -8.33
C VAL A 167 5.02 25.84 -7.65
N PRO A 168 4.54 27.02 -7.20
CA PRO A 168 5.38 27.99 -6.51
C PRO A 168 5.83 27.50 -5.14
N TRP A 169 6.98 27.98 -4.69
CA TRP A 169 7.40 27.80 -3.31
C TRP A 169 6.44 28.48 -2.35
N GLU A 170 6.25 27.89 -1.16
CA GLU A 170 5.47 28.51 -0.09
C GLU A 170 6.13 29.80 0.42
N LEU A 171 7.47 29.80 0.47
CA LEU A 171 8.26 30.95 0.91
C LEU A 171 8.83 31.73 -0.28
N THR A 172 8.78 33.06 -0.19
CA THR A 172 9.55 33.93 -1.09
C THR A 172 11.05 33.77 -0.85
N THR A 173 11.88 34.11 -1.84
CA THR A 173 13.34 34.09 -1.69
C THR A 173 13.83 34.98 -0.55
N LYS A 174 13.17 36.11 -0.32
CA LYS A 174 13.48 37.02 0.80
C LYS A 174 13.19 36.35 2.14
N GLU A 175 12.04 35.71 2.29
CA GLU A 175 11.68 34.98 3.51
C GLU A 175 12.58 33.76 3.73
N PHE A 176 12.89 33.02 2.66
CA PHE A 176 13.82 31.89 2.71
C PHE A 176 15.20 32.33 3.19
N ARG A 177 15.75 33.43 2.66
CA ARG A 177 17.07 33.97 3.06
C ARG A 177 17.05 34.61 4.45
N ALA A 178 15.95 35.25 4.84
CA ALA A 178 15.80 35.89 6.15
C ALA A 178 15.58 34.86 7.28
N ASN A 179 15.02 33.71 6.95
CA ASN A 179 14.89 32.60 7.88
C ASN A 179 16.26 31.91 8.04
N ALA A 180 17.01 32.34 9.05
CA ALA A 180 18.15 31.58 9.59
C ALA A 180 17.65 30.29 10.26
N TRP A 181 17.08 29.36 9.48
CA TRP A 181 16.65 28.00 9.84
C TRP A 181 16.13 27.85 11.27
N LYS A 182 15.35 28.83 11.75
CA LYS A 182 14.72 28.78 13.06
C LYS A 182 13.80 27.56 13.06
N MET A 183 14.22 26.55 13.82
CA MET A 183 13.44 25.45 14.38
C MET A 183 12.01 25.40 13.83
N ARG A 184 11.83 24.82 12.64
CA ARG A 184 10.49 24.40 12.23
C ARG A 184 10.12 23.22 13.11
N THR A 185 9.10 23.40 13.94
CA THR A 185 8.29 22.30 14.43
C THR A 185 7.69 21.62 13.19
N PRO A 186 8.01 20.35 12.90
CA PRO A 186 7.49 19.68 11.72
C PRO A 186 6.08 19.23 12.03
N THR A 187 5.08 19.97 11.55
CA THR A 187 3.68 19.57 11.66
C THR A 187 3.33 18.41 10.75
N LEU A 188 4.19 18.00 9.83
CA LEU A 188 3.99 16.82 8.99
C LEU A 188 5.26 15.98 8.93
N GLU A 189 5.11 14.71 9.35
CA GLU A 189 5.89 13.53 8.94
C GLU A 189 7.13 13.17 9.76
N ARG A 190 6.90 12.19 10.64
CA ARG A 190 7.86 11.53 11.54
C ARG A 190 8.56 12.49 12.48
N THR A 191 7.78 13.10 13.36
CA THR A 191 8.31 13.60 14.62
C THR A 191 8.91 12.43 15.40
N LEU A 192 10.06 12.66 16.02
CA LEU A 192 10.52 11.81 17.10
C LEU A 192 9.34 11.58 18.06
N ASP A 193 9.13 10.34 18.52
CA ASP A 193 8.06 10.02 19.47
C ASP A 193 8.11 11.03 20.64
N PRO A 194 7.03 11.78 20.92
CA PRO A 194 7.00 12.83 21.94
C PRO A 194 7.49 12.34 23.31
N LYS A 195 7.38 11.04 23.60
CA LYS A 195 7.90 10.42 24.82
C LYS A 195 9.43 10.51 24.96
N PHE A 196 10.17 10.82 23.89
CA PHE A 196 11.60 11.12 23.97
C PHE A 196 11.92 12.55 24.41
N ILE A 197 10.97 13.49 24.34
CA ILE A 197 11.22 14.92 24.63
C ILE A 197 11.87 15.10 26.02
N PRO A 198 11.34 14.51 27.12
CA PRO A 198 11.97 14.65 28.43
C PRO A 198 13.39 14.07 28.49
N SER A 199 13.63 12.96 27.77
CA SER A 199 14.95 12.33 27.70
C SER A 199 15.95 13.22 26.94
N LEU A 200 15.52 13.86 25.85
CA LEU A 200 16.34 14.79 25.09
C LEU A 200 16.69 16.05 25.87
N ASP A 201 15.71 16.63 26.53
CA ASP A 201 15.89 17.85 27.34
C ASP A 201 16.90 17.59 28.46
N SER A 202 16.84 16.41 29.09
CA SER A 202 17.80 15.99 30.12
C SER A 202 19.20 15.66 29.57
N ALA A 203 19.30 15.20 28.33
CA ALA A 203 20.57 14.78 27.73
C ALA A 203 21.47 15.97 27.35
N GLY A 204 20.91 17.17 27.14
CA GLY A 204 21.65 18.41 26.92
C GLY A 204 22.74 18.30 25.85
N ARG A 205 24.01 18.47 26.25
CA ARG A 205 25.17 18.40 25.32
C ARG A 205 25.38 17.01 24.70
N GLN A 206 24.88 15.94 25.32
CA GLN A 206 25.02 14.59 24.73
C GLN A 206 24.24 14.45 23.42
N VAL A 207 23.18 15.25 23.22
CA VAL A 207 22.44 15.29 21.95
C VAL A 207 23.34 15.72 20.79
N VAL A 208 24.20 16.71 21.03
CA VAL A 208 25.16 17.20 20.03
C VAL A 208 26.24 16.16 19.76
N MET A 209 26.74 15.48 20.79
CA MET A 209 27.80 14.48 20.66
C MET A 209 27.31 13.18 20.00
N GLN A 210 26.04 12.82 20.18
CA GLN A 210 25.41 11.63 19.58
C GLN A 210 24.44 12.01 18.45
N ARG A 211 24.74 13.07 17.70
CA ARG A 211 23.85 13.61 16.65
C ARG A 211 23.31 12.54 15.72
N ARG A 212 24.15 11.59 15.27
CA ARG A 212 23.75 10.53 14.34
C ARG A 212 22.71 9.57 14.93
N PHE A 213 22.80 9.28 16.23
CA PHE A 213 21.84 8.43 16.93
C PHE A 213 20.47 9.11 17.03
N TYR A 214 20.44 10.39 17.41
CA TYR A 214 19.18 11.13 17.49
C TYR A 214 18.55 11.38 16.11
N GLN A 215 19.38 11.61 15.08
CA GLN A 215 18.92 11.61 13.70
C GLN A 215 18.32 10.26 13.29
N ALA A 216 18.93 9.14 13.70
CA ALA A 216 18.39 7.81 13.43
C ALA A 216 17.01 7.60 14.09
N LEU A 217 16.86 7.99 15.36
CA LEU A 217 15.56 7.93 16.05
C LEU A 217 14.49 8.75 15.32
N HIS A 218 14.84 9.95 14.88
CA HIS A 218 13.93 10.85 14.16
C HIS A 218 13.54 10.30 12.78
N ILE A 219 14.52 9.92 11.94
CA ILE A 219 14.28 9.45 10.58
C ILE A 219 13.41 8.18 10.58
N LEU A 220 13.69 7.25 11.50
CA LEU A 220 12.95 6.00 11.61
C LEU A 220 11.57 6.19 12.26
N GLY A 221 11.33 7.31 12.95
CA GLY A 221 10.17 7.48 13.83
C GLY A 221 10.16 6.41 14.92
N PHE A 222 11.33 6.17 15.55
CA PHE A 222 11.51 5.04 16.47
C PHE A 222 10.64 5.24 17.72
N PRO A 223 9.74 4.31 18.09
CA PRO A 223 8.88 4.48 19.26
C PRO A 223 9.66 4.33 20.57
N LYS A 224 9.37 5.19 21.55
CA LYS A 224 10.04 5.20 22.86
C LYS A 224 9.82 3.88 23.60
N ASP A 225 8.62 3.32 23.52
CA ASP A 225 8.28 2.06 24.19
C ASP A 225 9.11 0.89 23.63
N ILE A 226 9.41 0.89 22.33
CA ILE A 226 10.29 -0.11 21.71
C ILE A 226 11.74 0.13 22.11
N TYR A 227 12.15 1.40 22.20
CA TYR A 227 13.50 1.76 22.63
C TYR A 227 13.75 1.30 24.06
N ASP A 228 12.82 1.60 24.97
CA ASP A 228 12.87 1.19 26.37
C ASP A 228 12.82 -0.34 26.50
N TYR A 229 11.95 -0.99 25.74
CA TYR A 229 11.88 -2.44 25.68
C TYR A 229 13.23 -3.05 25.28
N MET A 230 13.88 -2.52 24.25
CA MET A 230 15.20 -2.98 23.79
C MET A 230 16.33 -2.62 24.76
N ASN A 231 16.24 -1.47 25.44
CA ASN A 231 17.29 -0.97 26.33
C ASN A 231 17.24 -1.62 27.73
N PHE A 232 16.07 -2.09 28.19
CA PHE A 232 15.89 -2.69 29.50
C PHE A 232 16.78 -3.92 29.75
N THR A 233 16.90 -4.78 28.73
CA THR A 233 17.76 -5.98 28.75
C THR A 233 18.30 -6.21 27.36
N PRO A 234 19.56 -6.66 27.17
CA PRO A 234 20.06 -7.05 25.86
C PRO A 234 19.12 -8.06 25.20
N ARG A 235 18.54 -7.69 24.05
CA ARG A 235 17.60 -8.56 23.31
C ARG A 235 18.19 -8.99 21.98
N GLN A 236 17.91 -10.24 21.65
CA GLN A 236 18.24 -10.81 20.35
C GLN A 236 17.18 -10.39 19.33
N TYR A 237 17.64 -9.87 18.20
CA TYR A 237 16.80 -9.43 17.09
C TYR A 237 17.32 -9.96 15.76
N CYS A 238 16.47 -9.85 14.73
CA CYS A 238 16.93 -9.93 13.35
C CYS A 238 16.28 -8.83 12.50
N ALA A 239 16.91 -8.44 11.41
CA ALA A 239 16.34 -7.51 10.43
C ALA A 239 16.11 -8.21 9.08
N TRP A 240 14.87 -8.25 8.62
CA TRP A 240 14.49 -8.71 7.29
C TRP A 240 14.36 -7.52 6.34
N ILE A 241 15.24 -7.47 5.34
CA ILE A 241 15.26 -6.38 4.35
C ILE A 241 14.59 -6.81 3.04
N GLY A 242 14.59 -8.12 2.75
CA GLY A 242 14.21 -8.64 1.43
C GLY A 242 15.10 -8.07 0.33
N ASN A 243 14.48 -7.65 -0.78
CA ASN A 243 15.16 -7.07 -1.95
C ASN A 243 15.05 -5.54 -2.02
N ALA A 244 14.57 -4.88 -0.96
CA ALA A 244 14.09 -3.50 -1.02
C ALA A 244 15.09 -2.41 -0.59
N ASP A 245 16.01 -2.75 0.31
CA ASP A 245 17.02 -1.81 0.83
C ASP A 245 18.42 -2.39 0.63
N THR A 246 18.66 -2.99 -0.53
CA THR A 246 19.96 -3.55 -0.92
C THR A 246 20.71 -2.55 -1.79
N THR A 247 21.81 -2.01 -1.26
CA THR A 247 22.84 -1.36 -2.06
C THR A 247 23.81 -2.42 -2.61
N SER A 248 24.64 -2.07 -3.60
CA SER A 248 25.74 -2.94 -4.07
C SER A 248 26.68 -3.39 -2.94
N THR A 249 26.67 -2.70 -1.81
CA THR A 249 27.53 -2.93 -0.64
C THR A 249 26.81 -3.54 0.58
N GLY A 250 25.51 -3.87 0.48
CA GLY A 250 24.73 -4.46 1.59
C GLY A 250 23.55 -3.60 2.05
N ALA A 251 23.31 -3.56 3.36
CA ALA A 251 22.15 -2.89 3.97
C ALA A 251 22.13 -1.38 3.66
N GLY A 252 21.00 -0.86 3.18
CA GLY A 252 20.86 0.54 2.85
C GLY A 252 20.68 1.45 4.06
N TYR A 253 20.37 2.72 3.78
CA TYR A 253 20.56 3.81 4.72
C TYR A 253 19.68 3.66 5.96
N GLU A 254 18.38 3.42 5.80
CA GLU A 254 17.45 3.27 6.93
C GLU A 254 17.79 2.03 7.78
N THR A 255 18.22 0.92 7.16
CA THR A 255 18.69 -0.24 7.92
C THR A 255 19.97 0.04 8.70
N SER A 256 20.89 0.87 8.17
CA SER A 256 22.08 1.28 8.91
C SER A 256 21.73 2.13 10.14
N LEU A 257 20.72 3.00 10.03
CA LEU A 257 20.19 3.79 11.14
C LEU A 257 19.52 2.88 12.19
N LEU A 258 18.77 1.87 11.75
CA LEU A 258 18.16 0.89 12.65
C LEU A 258 19.24 0.19 13.49
N LYS A 259 20.28 -0.33 12.83
CA LYS A 259 21.40 -1.00 13.51
C LYS A 259 22.13 -0.07 14.48
N LEU A 260 22.25 1.22 14.17
CA LEU A 260 22.83 2.23 15.07
C LEU A 260 21.98 2.41 16.34
N VAL A 261 20.65 2.49 16.23
CA VAL A 261 19.78 2.61 17.40
C VAL A 261 19.83 1.34 18.24
N LEU A 262 19.73 0.17 17.60
CA LEU A 262 19.70 -1.11 18.30
C LEU A 262 21.04 -1.44 18.99
N SER A 263 22.17 -1.05 18.40
CA SER A 263 23.48 -1.22 19.05
C SER A 263 23.62 -0.35 20.29
N ALA A 264 23.06 0.87 20.29
CA ALA A 264 22.98 1.72 21.48
C ALA A 264 22.15 1.07 22.61
N CYS A 265 21.12 0.30 22.25
CA CYS A 265 20.33 -0.51 23.19
C CYS A 265 20.99 -1.85 23.58
N LYS A 266 22.25 -2.11 23.18
CA LYS A 266 22.93 -3.41 23.36
C LYS A 266 22.15 -4.59 22.74
N GLY A 267 21.38 -4.33 21.70
CA GLY A 267 20.70 -5.36 20.93
C GLY A 267 21.69 -6.24 20.18
N GLN A 268 21.41 -7.54 20.11
CA GLN A 268 22.23 -8.51 19.40
C GLN A 268 21.54 -8.99 18.13
N ASP A 269 22.11 -8.68 16.96
CA ASP A 269 21.64 -9.25 15.69
C ASP A 269 22.08 -10.73 15.63
N VAL A 270 21.11 -11.64 15.71
CA VAL A 270 21.36 -13.10 15.64
C VAL A 270 21.09 -13.68 14.26
N GLY A 271 20.81 -12.82 13.27
CA GLY A 271 20.42 -13.24 11.93
C GLY A 271 19.12 -14.06 11.93
N LEU A 272 18.97 -14.96 10.96
CA LEU A 272 17.74 -15.74 10.77
C LEU A 272 17.57 -16.92 11.75
N LYS A 273 18.26 -16.90 12.91
CA LYS A 273 18.16 -17.96 13.93
C LYS A 273 16.83 -17.89 14.69
N ALA A 274 16.39 -19.03 15.23
CA ALA A 274 15.02 -19.24 15.71
C ALA A 274 14.66 -18.59 17.06
N ASN A 275 15.64 -18.35 17.94
CA ASN A 275 15.38 -17.80 19.27
C ASN A 275 15.72 -16.32 19.30
N LEU A 276 14.74 -15.49 18.93
CA LEU A 276 14.83 -14.03 19.01
C LEU A 276 13.61 -13.48 19.74
N LYS A 277 13.64 -12.21 20.12
CA LYS A 277 12.51 -11.53 20.76
C LYS A 277 11.80 -10.55 19.82
N ILE A 278 12.48 -10.11 18.75
CA ILE A 278 11.93 -9.13 17.83
C ILE A 278 12.48 -9.33 16.42
N VAL A 279 11.58 -9.24 15.44
CA VAL A 279 11.89 -9.24 14.01
C VAL A 279 11.60 -7.85 13.47
N PHE A 280 12.62 -7.14 13.01
CA PHE A 280 12.45 -5.90 12.27
C PHE A 280 12.30 -6.21 10.78
N VAL A 281 11.32 -5.62 10.11
CA VAL A 281 11.01 -5.88 8.71
C VAL A 281 11.01 -4.56 7.96
N HIS A 282 11.91 -4.39 6.99
CA HIS A 282 11.86 -3.21 6.14
C HIS A 282 10.56 -3.21 5.34
N VAL A 283 9.86 -2.08 5.25
CA VAL A 283 8.53 -2.01 4.58
C VAL A 283 8.58 -2.49 3.13
N GLY A 284 9.66 -2.22 2.40
CA GLY A 284 9.82 -2.76 1.04
C GLY A 284 10.07 -4.27 0.97
N GLY A 285 10.51 -4.90 2.08
CA GLY A 285 10.75 -6.34 2.17
C GLY A 285 9.49 -7.17 2.52
N LEU A 286 8.34 -6.52 2.70
CA LEU A 286 7.09 -7.18 3.10
C LEU A 286 6.65 -8.27 2.12
N ALA A 287 6.71 -7.99 0.81
CA ALA A 287 6.29 -8.95 -0.20
C ALA A 287 7.09 -10.27 -0.17
N SER A 288 8.34 -10.23 0.31
CA SER A 288 9.20 -11.41 0.45
C SER A 288 9.26 -11.96 1.88
N LEU A 289 8.49 -11.40 2.82
CA LEU A 289 8.56 -11.80 4.23
C LEU A 289 8.27 -13.29 4.45
N HIS A 290 7.42 -13.88 3.63
CA HIS A 290 7.13 -15.32 3.64
C HIS A 290 8.37 -16.23 3.41
N HIS A 291 9.46 -15.70 2.84
CA HIS A 291 10.74 -16.40 2.72
C HIS A 291 11.58 -16.35 4.01
N LEU A 292 11.13 -15.63 5.04
CA LEU A 292 11.80 -15.60 6.33
C LEU A 292 11.75 -17.00 6.96
N THR A 293 12.93 -17.57 7.18
CA THR A 293 13.07 -18.90 7.80
C THR A 293 12.33 -18.97 9.13
N ALA A 294 11.54 -20.04 9.30
CA ALA A 294 10.74 -20.28 10.50
C ALA A 294 9.74 -19.15 10.84
N LEU A 295 9.23 -18.41 9.84
CA LEU A 295 8.23 -17.35 10.07
C LEU A 295 7.00 -17.86 10.84
N ALA A 296 6.45 -19.01 10.42
CA ALA A 296 5.29 -19.62 11.08
C ALA A 296 5.61 -19.95 12.55
N GLU A 297 6.74 -20.61 12.82
CA GLU A 297 7.16 -20.94 14.18
C GLU A 297 7.37 -19.70 15.06
N ARG A 298 7.96 -18.64 14.51
CA ARG A 298 8.14 -17.36 15.22
C ARG A 298 6.81 -16.71 15.57
N ARG A 299 5.81 -16.82 14.68
CA ARG A 299 4.44 -16.36 14.95
C ARG A 299 3.73 -17.23 15.99
N MET A 300 4.03 -18.53 16.08
CA MET A 300 3.50 -19.39 17.14
C MET A 300 4.15 -19.11 18.51
N LYS A 301 5.42 -18.70 18.56
CA LYS A 301 6.15 -18.44 19.80
C LYS A 301 5.83 -17.06 20.40
N THR A 302 5.07 -17.03 21.49
CA THR A 302 4.99 -15.85 22.36
C THR A 302 6.25 -15.77 23.24
N PRO A 303 6.94 -14.61 23.38
CA PRO A 303 6.54 -13.25 23.00
C PRO A 303 7.38 -12.63 21.85
N VAL A 304 7.50 -13.27 20.68
CA VAL A 304 8.19 -12.62 19.53
C VAL A 304 7.37 -11.46 19.00
N ARG A 305 7.97 -10.27 18.81
CA ARG A 305 7.31 -9.10 18.17
C ARG A 305 7.79 -8.94 16.74
N PHE A 306 6.91 -8.49 15.84
CA PHE A 306 7.28 -8.13 14.47
C PHE A 306 7.05 -6.63 14.28
N MET A 307 8.10 -5.91 13.88
CA MET A 307 8.06 -4.46 13.70
C MET A 307 8.46 -4.12 12.29
N THR A 308 7.64 -3.35 11.56
CA THR A 308 8.09 -2.74 10.32
C THR A 308 9.06 -1.59 10.60
N TYR A 309 9.84 -1.17 9.61
CA TYR A 309 10.59 0.09 9.62
C TYR A 309 10.88 0.58 8.20
N GLY A 310 11.28 1.85 8.07
CA GLY A 310 11.78 2.42 6.83
C GLY A 310 10.70 2.99 5.90
N SER A 311 11.07 3.25 4.66
CA SER A 311 10.23 3.81 3.60
C SER A 311 10.49 3.07 2.28
N HIS A 312 9.45 2.88 1.46
CA HIS A 312 9.62 2.23 0.16
C HIS A 312 8.46 2.58 -0.79
N PRO A 313 8.72 2.89 -2.07
CA PRO A 313 7.68 3.31 -3.01
C PRO A 313 6.60 2.24 -3.27
N SER A 314 6.94 0.96 -3.10
CA SER A 314 5.97 -0.15 -3.25
C SER A 314 4.94 -0.23 -2.12
N VAL A 315 5.02 0.64 -1.12
CA VAL A 315 4.16 0.63 0.07
C VAL A 315 3.55 2.02 0.23
N PRO A 316 2.24 2.15 0.52
CA PRO A 316 1.62 3.44 0.78
C PRO A 316 2.32 4.19 1.90
N ARG A 317 2.39 5.52 1.80
CA ARG A 317 3.16 6.37 2.71
C ARG A 317 2.72 6.25 4.16
N GLU A 318 1.43 6.05 4.38
CA GLU A 318 0.77 5.88 5.69
C GLU A 318 1.23 4.59 6.40
N ARG A 319 1.84 3.67 5.64
CA ARG A 319 2.40 2.42 6.14
C ARG A 319 3.92 2.47 6.31
N TRP A 320 4.56 3.59 5.97
CA TRP A 320 5.99 3.73 6.21
C TRP A 320 6.30 3.96 7.69
N GLY A 321 7.49 3.57 8.11
CA GLY A 321 8.03 3.82 9.45
C GLY A 321 7.86 2.62 10.38
N MET A 322 8.09 2.87 11.68
CA MET A 322 8.01 1.83 12.70
C MET A 322 6.59 1.54 13.15
N ARG A 323 6.14 0.31 12.95
CA ARG A 323 4.81 -0.15 13.35
C ARG A 323 4.87 -1.63 13.74
N GLU A 324 4.08 -2.03 14.71
CA GLU A 324 3.91 -3.45 15.01
C GLU A 324 3.01 -4.11 13.96
N ILE A 325 3.36 -5.33 13.57
CA ILE A 325 2.58 -6.21 12.71
C ILE A 325 2.51 -7.59 13.39
N TYR A 326 1.52 -8.38 13.02
CA TYR A 326 1.26 -9.71 13.57
C TYR A 326 1.18 -9.72 15.12
N PRO A 327 0.35 -8.86 15.74
CA PRO A 327 0.37 -8.67 17.19
C PRO A 327 -0.13 -9.90 17.96
N ILE A 328 -1.34 -10.39 17.63
CA ILE A 328 -2.02 -11.46 18.38
C ILE A 328 -3.00 -12.23 17.48
N GLY A 329 -3.55 -13.34 17.97
CA GLY A 329 -4.67 -14.02 17.32
C GLY A 329 -4.27 -14.81 16.08
N GLY A 330 -5.25 -15.13 15.24
CA GLY A 330 -4.96 -15.84 14.00
C GLY A 330 -6.14 -15.98 13.06
N ILE A 331 -5.81 -16.37 11.83
CA ILE A 331 -6.77 -16.73 10.80
C ILE A 331 -6.61 -18.20 10.48
N LEU A 332 -7.73 -18.91 10.42
CA LEU A 332 -7.76 -20.34 10.19
C LEU A 332 -8.53 -20.68 8.89
N THR A 333 -8.01 -21.63 8.12
CA THR A 333 -8.69 -22.18 6.93
C THR A 333 -8.52 -23.69 6.84
N PHE A 334 -9.17 -24.32 5.87
CA PHE A 334 -9.41 -25.76 5.85
C PHE A 334 -9.10 -26.37 4.48
N THR A 335 -8.55 -27.59 4.47
CA THR A 335 -8.51 -28.42 3.26
C THR A 335 -9.85 -29.14 3.04
N PRO A 336 -10.19 -29.53 1.79
CA PRO A 336 -11.42 -30.29 1.53
C PRO A 336 -11.49 -31.59 2.32
N THR A 337 -10.36 -32.29 2.46
CA THR A 337 -10.27 -33.56 3.21
C THR A 337 -10.48 -33.36 4.71
N ALA A 338 -10.02 -32.24 5.29
CA ALA A 338 -10.24 -31.91 6.68
C ALA A 338 -11.73 -31.70 6.99
N VAL A 339 -12.44 -31.04 6.06
CA VAL A 339 -13.90 -30.89 6.14
C VAL A 339 -14.57 -32.24 6.10
N ILE A 340 -14.22 -33.11 5.15
CA ILE A 340 -14.89 -34.40 4.95
C ILE A 340 -14.67 -35.36 6.14
N GLN A 341 -13.43 -35.51 6.60
CA GLN A 341 -13.08 -36.56 7.57
C GLN A 341 -13.55 -36.27 9.00
N ASN A 342 -13.67 -35.00 9.40
CA ASN A 342 -13.96 -34.62 10.80
C ASN A 342 -14.96 -33.46 10.92
N HIS A 343 -15.97 -33.40 10.04
CA HIS A 343 -16.92 -32.28 9.96
C HIS A 343 -17.56 -31.90 11.30
N VAL A 344 -17.95 -32.86 12.15
CA VAL A 344 -18.57 -32.56 13.47
C VAL A 344 -17.64 -31.75 14.38
N LEU A 345 -16.39 -32.20 14.52
CA LEU A 345 -15.40 -31.51 15.34
C LEU A 345 -15.01 -30.16 14.71
N LEU A 346 -14.99 -30.12 13.37
CA LEU A 346 -14.68 -28.91 12.63
C LEU A 346 -15.76 -27.84 12.84
N TYR A 347 -17.04 -28.19 12.76
CA TYR A 347 -18.15 -27.25 13.00
C TYR A 347 -18.15 -26.73 14.43
N LYS A 348 -17.76 -27.58 15.41
CA LYS A 348 -17.54 -27.12 16.78
C LYS A 348 -16.42 -26.09 16.85
N LEU A 349 -15.29 -26.33 16.18
CA LEU A 349 -14.18 -25.39 16.15
C LEU A 349 -14.58 -24.07 15.47
N ILE A 350 -15.31 -24.10 14.36
CA ILE A 350 -15.81 -22.89 13.68
C ILE A 350 -16.65 -22.04 14.63
N ARG A 351 -17.59 -22.65 15.36
CA ARG A 351 -18.41 -21.91 16.34
C ARG A 351 -17.58 -21.34 17.49
N GLN A 352 -16.58 -22.08 17.98
CA GLN A 352 -15.63 -21.55 18.97
C GLN A 352 -14.85 -20.35 18.41
N ILE A 353 -14.42 -20.41 17.15
CA ILE A 353 -13.73 -19.29 16.51
C ILE A 353 -14.66 -18.08 16.35
N ALA A 354 -15.92 -18.27 15.97
CA ALA A 354 -16.90 -17.20 15.85
C ALA A 354 -17.16 -16.45 17.18
N GLU A 355 -16.98 -17.12 18.32
CA GLU A 355 -17.05 -16.51 19.65
C GLU A 355 -15.72 -15.90 20.12
N HIS A 356 -14.62 -16.13 19.40
CA HIS A 356 -13.27 -15.76 19.83
C HIS A 356 -12.92 -14.31 19.43
N PRO A 357 -12.42 -13.45 20.35
CA PRO A 357 -12.25 -12.02 20.08
C PRO A 357 -11.13 -11.66 19.09
N VAL A 358 -10.19 -12.57 18.86
CA VAL A 358 -8.99 -12.32 18.03
C VAL A 358 -8.69 -13.47 17.05
N TRP A 359 -9.65 -14.36 16.82
CA TRP A 359 -9.51 -15.41 15.81
C TRP A 359 -10.65 -15.36 14.83
N ASP A 360 -10.33 -15.59 13.57
CA ASP A 360 -11.32 -15.70 12.50
C ASP A 360 -11.04 -16.94 11.68
N CYS A 361 -12.08 -17.45 11.02
CA CYS A 361 -11.92 -18.53 10.06
C CYS A 361 -12.62 -18.23 8.75
N TYR A 362 -12.01 -18.74 7.68
CA TYR A 362 -12.54 -18.61 6.33
C TYR A 362 -12.34 -19.89 5.52
N VAL A 363 -13.17 -20.05 4.50
CA VAL A 363 -13.08 -21.14 3.53
C VAL A 363 -13.06 -20.56 2.12
N LEU A 364 -12.31 -21.21 1.23
CA LEU A 364 -12.29 -20.84 -0.18
C LEU A 364 -13.51 -21.44 -0.91
N PRO A 365 -14.04 -20.75 -1.95
CA PRO A 365 -15.10 -21.30 -2.80
C PRO A 365 -14.73 -22.66 -3.41
N SER A 366 -13.48 -22.84 -3.82
CA SER A 366 -12.98 -24.10 -4.38
C SER A 366 -12.98 -25.25 -3.37
N VAL A 367 -12.76 -24.96 -2.09
CA VAL A 367 -12.83 -25.96 -1.03
C VAL A 367 -14.27 -26.43 -0.84
N VAL A 368 -15.24 -25.52 -0.78
CA VAL A 368 -16.67 -25.85 -0.68
C VAL A 368 -17.12 -26.68 -1.90
N ALA A 369 -16.76 -26.23 -3.11
CA ALA A 369 -17.07 -26.93 -4.36
C ALA A 369 -16.48 -28.35 -4.40
N MET A 370 -15.25 -28.51 -3.92
CA MET A 370 -14.57 -29.81 -3.89
C MET A 370 -15.18 -30.75 -2.86
N VAL A 371 -15.54 -30.25 -1.66
CA VAL A 371 -16.28 -31.03 -0.66
C VAL A 371 -17.56 -31.57 -1.29
N ALA A 372 -18.34 -30.70 -1.94
CA ALA A 372 -19.58 -31.08 -2.61
C ALA A 372 -19.36 -32.12 -3.73
N LYS A 373 -18.35 -31.93 -4.58
CA LYS A 373 -18.02 -32.87 -5.67
C LYS A 373 -17.62 -34.25 -5.15
N LEU A 374 -16.80 -34.32 -4.10
CA LEU A 374 -16.31 -35.57 -3.53
C LEU A 374 -17.40 -36.36 -2.79
N THR A 375 -18.40 -35.67 -2.23
CA THR A 375 -19.41 -36.31 -1.38
C THR A 375 -20.67 -36.73 -2.15
N CYS A 376 -20.95 -36.12 -3.30
CA CYS A 376 -22.14 -36.41 -4.10
C CYS A 376 -22.01 -37.63 -5.05
N GLN A 377 -20.92 -38.42 -4.99
CA GLN A 377 -20.75 -39.69 -5.72
C GLN A 377 -21.09 -39.62 -7.23
N GLY A 378 -20.77 -38.51 -7.90
CA GLY A 378 -21.05 -38.30 -9.33
C GLY A 378 -22.42 -37.71 -9.66
N ARG A 379 -23.30 -37.52 -8.66
CA ARG A 379 -24.53 -36.71 -8.80
C ARG A 379 -24.18 -35.21 -8.78
N HIS A 380 -25.02 -34.41 -9.43
CA HIS A 380 -24.85 -32.95 -9.43
C HIS A 380 -25.16 -32.37 -8.03
N PRO A 381 -24.22 -31.65 -7.37
CA PRO A 381 -24.40 -31.27 -5.96
C PRO A 381 -25.64 -30.41 -5.66
N LEU A 382 -26.01 -29.48 -6.55
CA LEU A 382 -27.24 -28.68 -6.37
C LEU A 382 -28.50 -29.53 -6.32
N ARG A 383 -28.57 -30.64 -7.07
CA ARG A 383 -29.75 -31.52 -7.03
C ARG A 383 -29.82 -32.27 -5.70
N VAL A 384 -28.68 -32.79 -5.25
CA VAL A 384 -28.57 -33.46 -3.94
C VAL A 384 -28.95 -32.52 -2.79
N TYR A 385 -28.59 -31.24 -2.91
CA TYR A 385 -29.01 -30.19 -1.97
C TYR A 385 -30.52 -29.93 -2.03
N ASP A 386 -31.08 -29.73 -3.23
CA ASP A 386 -32.51 -29.47 -3.43
C ASP A 386 -33.39 -30.65 -2.95
N GLU A 387 -32.85 -31.87 -2.93
CA GLU A 387 -33.49 -33.09 -2.42
C GLU A 387 -33.36 -33.27 -0.89
N GLY A 388 -32.57 -32.43 -0.21
CA GLY A 388 -32.33 -32.53 1.25
C GLY A 388 -31.35 -33.64 1.66
N GLU A 389 -30.57 -34.19 0.72
CA GLU A 389 -29.61 -35.28 0.98
C GLU A 389 -28.17 -34.77 1.15
N PHE A 390 -27.95 -33.45 1.13
CA PHE A 390 -26.61 -32.87 1.18
C PHE A 390 -26.04 -32.87 2.61
N VAL A 391 -25.18 -33.85 2.88
CA VAL A 391 -24.56 -34.09 4.20
C VAL A 391 -23.86 -32.86 4.81
N TYR A 392 -23.37 -31.93 4.00
CA TYR A 392 -22.62 -30.76 4.43
C TYR A 392 -23.45 -29.47 4.40
N GLU A 393 -24.78 -29.57 4.51
CA GLU A 393 -25.68 -28.40 4.59
C GLU A 393 -25.29 -27.47 5.75
N GLU A 394 -24.90 -28.02 6.90
CA GLU A 394 -24.41 -27.25 8.05
C GLU A 394 -23.20 -26.36 7.71
N LEU A 395 -22.30 -26.80 6.82
CA LEU A 395 -21.19 -25.95 6.37
C LEU A 395 -21.71 -24.70 5.65
N LEU A 396 -22.77 -24.84 4.85
CA LEU A 396 -23.35 -23.73 4.10
C LEU A 396 -24.11 -22.79 5.04
N HIS A 397 -24.80 -23.31 6.06
CA HIS A 397 -25.43 -22.48 7.08
C HIS A 397 -24.42 -21.71 7.92
N LEU A 398 -23.30 -22.33 8.32
CA LEU A 398 -22.22 -21.61 9.00
C LEU A 398 -21.67 -20.45 8.16
N ILE A 399 -21.68 -20.56 6.82
CA ILE A 399 -21.33 -19.47 5.92
C ILE A 399 -22.42 -18.41 5.85
N GLU A 400 -23.67 -18.82 5.67
CA GLU A 400 -24.85 -17.96 5.59
C GLU A 400 -25.04 -17.11 6.85
N GLU A 401 -24.82 -17.69 8.03
CA GLU A 401 -24.90 -17.01 9.33
C GLU A 401 -23.69 -16.09 9.63
N GLY A 402 -22.62 -16.20 8.85
CA GLY A 402 -21.38 -15.44 9.05
C GLY A 402 -20.41 -16.02 10.08
N SER A 403 -20.69 -17.20 10.64
CA SER A 403 -19.76 -17.92 11.54
C SER A 403 -18.50 -18.42 10.81
N LEU A 404 -18.60 -18.67 9.50
CA LEU A 404 -17.51 -19.03 8.62
C LEU A 404 -17.48 -18.08 7.41
N SER A 405 -16.42 -17.30 7.24
CA SER A 405 -16.32 -16.42 6.08
C SER A 405 -16.06 -17.21 4.79
N LEU A 406 -16.90 -17.05 3.76
CA LEU A 406 -16.53 -17.44 2.39
C LEU A 406 -15.71 -16.32 1.78
N ALA A 407 -14.40 -16.51 1.61
CA ALA A 407 -13.50 -15.43 1.22
C ALA A 407 -12.39 -15.90 0.28
N GLN A 408 -11.85 -14.96 -0.47
CA GLN A 408 -10.58 -15.08 -1.20
C GLN A 408 -9.80 -13.79 -0.97
N ALA A 409 -8.47 -13.87 -0.90
CA ALA A 409 -7.62 -12.70 -0.78
C ALA A 409 -7.71 -11.83 -2.07
N PRO A 410 -7.75 -10.50 -1.94
CA PRO A 410 -7.85 -9.61 -3.08
C PRO A 410 -6.66 -9.80 -4.04
N GLN A 411 -6.94 -9.81 -5.35
CA GLN A 411 -5.93 -9.92 -6.39
C GLN A 411 -5.19 -8.58 -6.51
N VAL A 412 -3.90 -8.54 -6.14
CA VAL A 412 -3.07 -7.34 -6.33
C VAL A 412 -2.52 -7.36 -7.75
N ALA A 413 -3.19 -6.67 -8.68
CA ALA A 413 -2.68 -6.47 -10.04
C ALA A 413 -1.45 -5.54 -9.99
N ARG A 414 -0.28 -6.06 -10.36
CA ARG A 414 0.95 -5.25 -10.48
C ARG A 414 1.12 -4.61 -11.86
N ASP A 415 0.31 -5.02 -12.85
CA ASP A 415 0.39 -4.58 -14.25
C ASP A 415 -0.91 -3.91 -14.72
N PRO A 416 -0.85 -2.99 -15.70
CA PRO A 416 -2.04 -2.38 -16.29
C PRO A 416 -2.89 -3.42 -16.99
N LEU A 417 -4.18 -3.43 -16.64
CA LEU A 417 -5.13 -4.46 -17.00
C LEU A 417 -5.62 -4.29 -18.44
N SER A 418 -5.46 -5.34 -19.24
CA SER A 418 -5.98 -5.42 -20.62
C SER A 418 -7.47 -5.80 -20.69
N GLN A 419 -8.06 -6.36 -19.63
CA GLN A 419 -9.49 -6.67 -19.52
C GLN A 419 -9.98 -6.63 -18.07
N GLY A 420 -10.80 -5.62 -17.72
CA GLY A 420 -11.49 -5.51 -16.43
C GLY A 420 -10.57 -5.30 -15.22
N ASP A 421 -11.08 -4.71 -14.14
CA ASP A 421 -10.35 -4.62 -12.87
C ASP A 421 -10.67 -5.84 -11.99
N PRO A 422 -9.72 -6.78 -11.79
CA PRO A 422 -9.92 -7.94 -10.92
C PRO A 422 -10.30 -7.54 -9.50
N SER A 423 -9.84 -6.37 -9.04
CA SER A 423 -10.19 -5.81 -7.73
C SER A 423 -11.67 -5.44 -7.67
N LEU A 424 -12.24 -4.90 -8.77
CA LEU A 424 -13.67 -4.60 -8.86
C LEU A 424 -14.51 -5.87 -8.94
N VAL A 425 -14.05 -6.90 -9.66
CA VAL A 425 -14.74 -8.20 -9.72
C VAL A 425 -14.80 -8.82 -8.32
N TRP A 426 -13.65 -8.86 -7.63
CA TRP A 426 -13.55 -9.32 -6.26
C TRP A 426 -14.42 -8.52 -5.30
N THR A 427 -14.43 -7.19 -5.41
CA THR A 427 -15.25 -6.30 -4.57
C THR A 427 -16.74 -6.57 -4.79
N ARG A 428 -17.17 -6.66 -6.05
CA ARG A 428 -18.57 -6.95 -6.39
C ARG A 428 -19.01 -8.32 -5.88
N TRP A 429 -18.15 -9.32 -5.99
CA TRP A 429 -18.43 -10.65 -5.45
C TRP A 429 -18.61 -10.57 -3.92
N THR A 430 -17.65 -9.96 -3.22
CA THR A 430 -17.68 -9.80 -1.75
C THR A 430 -18.94 -9.07 -1.27
N LEU A 431 -19.37 -8.02 -1.99
CA LEU A 431 -20.58 -7.26 -1.64
C LEU A 431 -21.89 -8.03 -1.85
N ARG A 432 -21.90 -9.09 -2.67
CA ARG A 432 -23.09 -9.92 -2.91
C ARG A 432 -23.23 -11.06 -1.92
N LEU A 433 -22.12 -11.52 -1.32
CA LEU A 433 -22.11 -12.67 -0.41
C LEU A 433 -23.12 -12.57 0.73
N PRO A 434 -23.26 -11.43 1.46
CA PRO A 434 -24.18 -11.36 2.59
C PRO A 434 -25.67 -11.53 2.22
N ALA A 435 -26.01 -11.43 0.92
CA ALA A 435 -27.38 -11.58 0.44
C ALA A 435 -27.64 -12.98 -0.15
N MET A 436 -26.65 -13.86 -0.18
CA MET A 436 -26.79 -15.21 -0.71
C MET A 436 -27.27 -16.18 0.37
N ASN A 437 -28.24 -17.02 0.04
CA ASN A 437 -28.61 -18.15 0.90
C ASN A 437 -27.70 -19.37 0.68
N ALA A 438 -27.80 -20.39 1.53
CA ALA A 438 -27.00 -21.62 1.45
C ALA A 438 -26.95 -22.26 0.04
N ARG A 439 -28.10 -22.33 -0.65
CA ARG A 439 -28.18 -22.85 -2.02
C ARG A 439 -27.39 -22.01 -3.03
N GLN A 440 -27.56 -20.68 -2.98
CA GLN A 440 -26.87 -19.72 -3.85
C GLN A 440 -25.36 -19.71 -3.58
N ILE A 441 -24.95 -19.84 -2.32
CA ILE A 441 -23.55 -20.00 -1.92
C ILE A 441 -22.94 -21.23 -2.60
N LEU A 442 -23.61 -22.38 -2.53
CA LEU A 442 -23.14 -23.62 -3.18
C LEU A 442 -23.04 -23.45 -4.70
N GLU A 443 -24.04 -22.86 -5.34
CA GLU A 443 -24.07 -22.62 -6.78
C GLU A 443 -22.90 -21.73 -7.23
N GLU A 444 -22.67 -20.61 -6.53
CA GLU A 444 -21.59 -19.68 -6.84
C GLU A 444 -20.21 -20.34 -6.62
N CYS A 445 -20.05 -21.13 -5.56
CA CYS A 445 -18.80 -21.87 -5.31
C CYS A 445 -18.49 -22.86 -6.44
N LEU A 446 -19.49 -23.63 -6.88
CA LEU A 446 -19.34 -24.58 -7.99
C LEU A 446 -18.96 -23.87 -9.29
N LYS A 447 -19.61 -22.74 -9.58
CA LYS A 447 -19.31 -21.93 -10.77
C LYS A 447 -17.88 -21.39 -10.75
N LEU A 448 -17.46 -20.77 -9.64
CA LEU A 448 -16.11 -20.23 -9.49
C LEU A 448 -15.04 -21.32 -9.62
N ALA A 449 -15.28 -22.48 -9.00
CA ALA A 449 -14.36 -23.61 -9.10
C ALA A 449 -14.29 -24.17 -10.53
N ALA A 450 -15.42 -24.26 -11.23
CA ALA A 450 -15.45 -24.70 -12.63
C ALA A 450 -14.67 -23.75 -13.54
N ASP A 451 -14.86 -22.43 -13.37
CA ASP A 451 -14.15 -21.42 -14.14
C ASP A 451 -12.63 -21.44 -13.87
N GLN A 452 -12.25 -21.55 -12.60
CA GLN A 452 -10.85 -21.52 -12.16
C GLN A 452 -10.06 -22.78 -12.54
N PHE A 453 -10.70 -23.95 -12.50
CA PHE A 453 -10.06 -25.24 -12.74
C PHE A 453 -10.49 -25.91 -14.05
N ALA A 454 -11.07 -25.16 -15.00
CA ALA A 454 -11.55 -25.66 -16.29
C ALA A 454 -10.48 -26.45 -17.07
N SER A 455 -9.20 -26.09 -16.92
CA SER A 455 -8.05 -26.72 -17.57
C SER A 455 -7.29 -27.72 -16.70
N THR A 456 -7.77 -28.00 -15.48
CA THR A 456 -7.14 -28.94 -14.53
C THR A 456 -7.84 -30.29 -14.57
N SER A 457 -7.07 -31.38 -14.68
CA SER A 457 -7.63 -32.73 -14.63
C SER A 457 -8.10 -33.12 -13.23
N ASP A 458 -9.09 -33.99 -13.13
CA ASP A 458 -9.64 -34.46 -11.84
C ASP A 458 -8.59 -35.08 -10.91
N ALA A 459 -7.59 -35.77 -11.47
CA ALA A 459 -6.48 -36.35 -10.70
C ALA A 459 -5.58 -35.30 -10.06
N ASN A 460 -5.41 -34.14 -10.69
CA ASN A 460 -4.54 -33.05 -10.22
C ASN A 460 -5.30 -32.03 -9.37
N LEU A 461 -6.64 -32.10 -9.34
CA LEU A 461 -7.49 -31.12 -8.67
C LEU A 461 -7.21 -30.98 -7.16
N PRO A 462 -6.98 -32.06 -6.37
CA PRO A 462 -6.65 -31.90 -4.95
C PRO A 462 -5.39 -31.07 -4.72
N GLN A 463 -4.31 -31.34 -5.48
CA GLN A 463 -3.07 -30.57 -5.39
C GLN A 463 -3.28 -29.12 -5.82
N ALA A 464 -4.04 -28.88 -6.88
CA ALA A 464 -4.29 -27.54 -7.38
C ALA A 464 -5.04 -26.66 -6.36
N ILE A 465 -5.95 -27.25 -5.57
CA ILE A 465 -6.65 -26.57 -4.48
C ILE A 465 -5.72 -26.32 -3.29
N GLU A 466 -4.88 -27.29 -2.91
CA GLU A 466 -3.86 -27.07 -1.86
C GLU A 466 -2.89 -25.92 -2.24
N GLU A 467 -2.49 -25.85 -3.50
CA GLU A 467 -1.67 -24.75 -4.02
C GLU A 467 -2.43 -23.41 -4.02
N GLU A 468 -3.73 -23.41 -4.30
CA GLU A 468 -4.59 -22.24 -4.18
C GLU A 468 -4.65 -21.73 -2.74
N ILE A 469 -4.97 -22.61 -1.77
CA ILE A 469 -5.01 -22.27 -0.33
C ILE A 469 -3.73 -21.57 0.09
N ALA A 470 -2.58 -22.12 -0.31
CA ALA A 470 -1.30 -21.55 0.04
C ALA A 470 -1.01 -20.21 -0.64
N ARG A 471 -1.38 -20.03 -1.93
CA ARG A 471 -1.27 -18.73 -2.62
C ARG A 471 -2.20 -17.69 -1.99
N ASP A 472 -3.40 -18.10 -1.59
CA ASP A 472 -4.39 -17.24 -0.97
C ASP A 472 -3.92 -16.74 0.39
N LEU A 473 -3.51 -17.66 1.29
CA LEU A 473 -2.92 -17.29 2.58
C LEU A 473 -1.69 -16.39 2.44
N TRP A 474 -0.87 -16.63 1.42
CA TRP A 474 0.27 -15.77 1.14
C TRP A 474 -0.14 -14.33 0.81
N ARG A 475 -1.22 -14.15 0.06
CA ARG A 475 -1.75 -12.81 -0.26
C ARG A 475 -2.45 -12.20 0.95
N LEU A 476 -3.18 -13.01 1.71
CA LEU A 476 -3.94 -12.58 2.88
C LEU A 476 -3.01 -12.03 3.96
N GLN A 477 -1.93 -12.75 4.30
CA GLN A 477 -0.97 -12.32 5.32
C GLN A 477 -0.20 -11.04 4.97
N ASN A 478 -0.24 -10.60 3.70
CA ASN A 478 0.38 -9.37 3.22
C ASN A 478 -0.61 -8.18 3.16
N GLN A 479 -1.90 -8.40 3.44
CA GLN A 479 -2.87 -7.32 3.48
C GLN A 479 -2.66 -6.48 4.75
N PRO A 480 -2.57 -5.14 4.66
CA PRO A 480 -2.28 -4.28 5.81
C PRO A 480 -3.21 -4.49 7.01
N VAL A 481 -4.52 -4.62 6.77
CA VAL A 481 -5.52 -4.83 7.84
C VAL A 481 -5.32 -6.19 8.51
N ILE A 482 -4.94 -7.21 7.73
CA ILE A 482 -4.68 -8.54 8.27
C ILE A 482 -3.39 -8.55 9.09
N MET A 483 -2.35 -7.89 8.60
CA MET A 483 -1.08 -7.73 9.32
C MET A 483 -1.24 -6.98 10.63
N ASP A 484 -2.13 -5.99 10.69
CA ASP A 484 -2.34 -5.17 11.89
C ASP A 484 -3.09 -5.92 12.99
N ASN A 485 -3.89 -6.94 12.64
CA ASN A 485 -4.82 -7.58 13.57
C ASN A 485 -4.47 -9.02 13.92
N TYR A 486 -3.90 -9.80 12.99
CA TYR A 486 -3.73 -11.25 13.16
C TYR A 486 -2.28 -11.67 13.13
N ARG A 487 -1.90 -12.60 14.01
CA ARG A 487 -0.53 -13.09 14.13
C ARG A 487 -0.32 -14.42 13.43
N ARG A 488 -1.20 -15.39 13.66
CA ARG A 488 -1.09 -16.75 13.16
C ARG A 488 -1.93 -16.93 11.90
N PHE A 489 -1.44 -17.78 11.01
CA PHE A 489 -2.14 -18.16 9.78
C PHE A 489 -2.07 -19.67 9.72
N THR A 490 -3.20 -20.35 9.82
CA THR A 490 -3.24 -21.78 10.07
C THR A 490 -4.12 -22.49 9.06
N VAL A 491 -3.59 -23.55 8.44
CA VAL A 491 -4.37 -24.49 7.62
C VAL A 491 -4.62 -25.75 8.45
N VAL A 492 -5.88 -26.06 8.68
CA VAL A 492 -6.30 -27.35 9.24
C VAL A 492 -6.40 -28.34 8.09
N ARG A 493 -5.59 -29.39 8.18
CA ARG A 493 -5.42 -30.44 7.17
C ARG A 493 -5.50 -31.83 7.77
N THR A 494 -5.55 -32.83 6.91
CA THR A 494 -5.43 -34.25 7.29
C THR A 494 -4.02 -34.76 7.00
N ASN A 495 -3.68 -35.95 7.50
CA ASN A 495 -2.39 -36.59 7.21
C ASN A 495 -2.24 -36.99 5.72
N ASN A 496 -3.33 -36.95 4.94
CA ASN A 496 -3.34 -37.28 3.51
C ASN A 496 -2.91 -36.09 2.63
N ASP A 497 -2.95 -34.86 3.17
CA ASP A 497 -2.67 -33.63 2.42
C ASP A 497 -1.16 -33.37 2.39
N LYS A 498 -0.46 -34.07 1.48
CA LYS A 498 1.00 -34.09 1.42
C LYS A 498 1.61 -32.85 0.77
N SER A 499 0.87 -32.10 -0.05
CA SER A 499 1.45 -30.99 -0.83
C SER A 499 1.63 -29.71 0.01
N LEU A 500 0.85 -29.56 1.08
CA LEU A 500 1.03 -28.56 2.13
C LEU A 500 2.14 -28.94 3.14
N SER A 501 3.38 -29.05 2.65
CA SER A 501 4.56 -29.27 3.51
C SER A 501 5.09 -27.95 4.12
N HIS A 502 5.66 -28.06 5.33
CA HIS A 502 5.64 -27.04 6.38
C HIS A 502 6.54 -25.81 6.24
N ASP A 503 7.55 -25.78 5.35
CA ASP A 503 8.72 -24.95 5.68
C ASP A 503 8.87 -23.64 4.89
N MET A 504 8.13 -23.42 3.80
CA MET A 504 8.51 -22.39 2.82
C MET A 504 7.49 -21.28 2.56
N ARG A 505 6.36 -21.24 3.29
CA ARG A 505 5.25 -20.33 2.93
C ARG A 505 4.75 -19.42 4.05
N GLY A 506 5.31 -19.54 5.26
CA GLY A 506 5.05 -18.60 6.36
C GLY A 506 3.74 -18.80 7.13
N PHE A 507 3.03 -19.90 6.88
CA PHE A 507 1.82 -20.31 7.60
C PHE A 507 2.02 -21.67 8.29
N GLU A 508 1.22 -21.90 9.32
CA GLU A 508 1.15 -23.14 10.10
C GLU A 508 0.24 -24.15 9.40
N CYS A 509 0.66 -25.40 9.30
CA CYS A 509 -0.26 -26.49 8.95
C CYS A 509 -0.47 -27.36 10.19
N THR A 510 -1.70 -27.71 10.53
CA THR A 510 -1.99 -28.55 11.70
C THR A 510 -3.15 -29.48 11.44
N THR A 511 -3.37 -30.43 12.33
CA THR A 511 -4.58 -31.25 12.33
C THR A 511 -5.57 -30.68 13.34
N LEU A 512 -6.84 -31.03 13.17
CA LEU A 512 -7.90 -30.55 14.06
C LEU A 512 -7.64 -30.92 15.53
N ALA A 513 -7.08 -32.11 15.78
CA ALA A 513 -6.74 -32.58 17.12
C ALA A 513 -5.54 -31.85 17.76
N ASN A 514 -4.65 -31.30 16.93
CA ASN A 514 -3.43 -30.63 17.39
C ASN A 514 -3.56 -29.11 17.44
N PHE A 515 -4.63 -28.55 16.87
CA PHE A 515 -4.86 -27.11 16.90
C PHE A 515 -5.07 -26.62 18.33
N LYS A 516 -4.44 -25.50 18.65
CA LYS A 516 -4.57 -24.78 19.92
C LYS A 516 -4.57 -23.29 19.64
N PHE A 517 -5.45 -22.54 20.30
CA PHE A 517 -5.50 -21.07 20.23
C PHE A 517 -4.22 -20.44 20.79
N GLY A 518 -3.66 -21.02 21.86
CA GLY A 518 -2.46 -20.52 22.52
C GLY A 518 -2.72 -19.32 23.44
N ASP A 519 -3.98 -19.15 23.85
CA ASP A 519 -4.48 -18.20 24.83
C ASP A 519 -5.42 -18.92 25.81
N ASP A 520 -5.87 -18.21 26.85
CA ASP A 520 -6.68 -18.77 27.93
C ASP A 520 -8.19 -18.68 27.66
N CYS A 521 -8.63 -18.34 26.43
CA CYS A 521 -10.02 -17.99 26.14
C CYS A 521 -11.02 -19.12 26.43
N PHE A 522 -10.63 -20.37 26.17
CA PHE A 522 -11.49 -21.54 26.34
C PHE A 522 -11.00 -22.56 27.39
N ASP A 523 -9.85 -22.30 28.04
CA ASP A 523 -9.20 -23.22 28.98
C ASP A 523 -9.99 -23.41 30.30
N GLY A 524 -11.05 -22.63 30.53
CA GLY A 524 -11.94 -22.74 31.70
C GLY A 524 -13.06 -23.80 31.61
N THR A 525 -13.33 -24.39 30.44
CA THR A 525 -14.53 -25.24 30.23
C THR A 525 -14.32 -26.75 30.46
N THR A 526 -13.11 -27.19 30.83
CA THR A 526 -12.77 -28.63 30.90
C THR A 526 -12.12 -29.10 32.21
N LYS A 527 -12.38 -28.42 33.34
CA LYS A 527 -12.11 -29.01 34.66
C LYS A 527 -13.42 -29.28 35.41
N PRO A 528 -13.91 -30.53 35.49
CA PRO A 528 -14.85 -30.88 36.54
C PRO A 528 -14.14 -30.70 37.89
N ASP A 529 -14.81 -30.03 38.82
CA ASP A 529 -14.39 -29.83 40.21
C ASP A 529 -14.15 -31.16 40.92
N ALA A 530 -12.96 -31.75 40.74
CA ALA A 530 -12.47 -32.90 41.49
C ALA A 530 -11.91 -32.49 42.86
N ARG A 531 -12.55 -31.53 43.55
CA ARG A 531 -12.18 -31.08 44.89
C ARG A 531 -13.40 -30.87 45.81
N LYS A 532 -14.33 -31.82 45.81
CA LYS A 532 -15.30 -32.00 46.92
C LYS A 532 -15.56 -33.49 47.17
N ALA A 533 -14.51 -34.27 47.44
CA ALA A 533 -14.67 -35.62 47.96
C ALA A 533 -13.44 -36.04 48.77
N GLU A 534 -13.04 -35.25 49.77
CA GLU A 534 -12.09 -35.70 50.79
C GLU A 534 -12.22 -34.84 52.05
N LYS A 535 -13.40 -34.90 52.67
CA LYS A 535 -13.62 -34.68 54.11
C LYS A 535 -14.82 -35.50 54.55
N LYS A 536 -14.57 -36.76 54.92
CA LYS A 536 -15.28 -37.45 55.98
C LYS A 536 -14.27 -38.24 56.79
#